data_AF-M5SAD1-F1
#
_entry.id   AF-M5SAD1-F1
#
_cell.length_a   1.000
_cell.length_b   1.000
_cell.length_c   1.000
_cell.angle_alpha   90.00
_cell.angle_beta   90.00
_cell.angle_gamma   90.00
#
_symmetry.space_group_name_H-M   'P 1'
#
loop_
_entity.id
_entity.type
_entity.pdbx_description
1 polymer ?
#
loop_
_entity_poly.entity_id
_entity_poly.type
_entity_poly.pdbx_seq_one_letter_code
_entity_poly.pdbx_strand_id
1 'polypeptide(L)'
;MKRSFETTRRQVQHGVQSGIHQWREHNAIKGFVYAYLGQQDERLPSIPPDLVPCDRVIHYPTDFSPMPQSDMIALSKRGEQLSELLLKHYCPEL
;
A
#
# COMPACT_ATOMS: atom_id res chain seq x y z
N MET A 1 17.63 15.12 17.34
CA MET A 1 17.53 13.71 16.89
C MET A 1 16.45 13.48 15.83
N LYS A 2 15.19 13.92 16.02
CA LYS A 2 14.09 13.73 15.04
C LYS A 2 14.41 14.16 13.59
N ARG A 3 15.01 15.34 13.40
CA ARG A 3 15.31 15.88 12.06
C ARG A 3 16.29 15.02 11.24
N SER A 4 17.32 14.47 11.89
CA SER A 4 18.29 13.60 11.20
C SER A 4 17.62 12.30 10.74
N PHE A 5 16.87 11.66 11.64
CA PHE A 5 16.10 10.46 11.30
C PHE A 5 15.11 10.71 10.16
N GLU A 6 14.31 11.77 10.22
CA GLU A 6 13.34 12.12 9.18
C GLU A 6 14.01 12.37 7.82
N THR A 7 15.17 13.03 7.81
CA THR A 7 15.94 13.32 6.60
C THR A 7 16.46 12.03 5.97
N THR A 8 17.09 11.17 6.77
CA THR A 8 17.58 9.86 6.31
C THR A 8 16.43 8.99 5.82
N ARG A 9 15.33 8.90 6.57
CA ARG A 9 14.14 8.13 6.18
C ARG A 9 13.57 8.61 4.84
N ARG A 10 13.46 9.93 4.66
CA ARG A 10 12.98 10.53 3.42
C ARG A 10 13.91 10.22 2.25
N GLN A 11 15.22 10.37 2.44
CA GLN A 11 16.21 10.11 1.39
C GLN A 11 16.19 8.64 0.95
N VAL A 12 16.09 7.71 1.90
CA VAL A 12 15.98 6.28 1.60
C VAL A 12 14.68 6.00 0.83
N GLN A 13 13.55 6.55 1.26
CA GLN A 13 12.27 6.38 0.54
C GLN A 13 12.34 6.90 -0.90
N HIS A 14 12.89 8.10 -1.11
CA HIS A 14 13.07 8.65 -2.45
C HIS A 14 14.01 7.81 -3.32
N GLY A 15 15.11 7.31 -2.74
CA GLY A 15 16.04 6.44 -3.46
C GLY A 15 15.39 5.15 -3.94
N VAL A 16 14.64 4.48 -3.06
CA VAL A 16 13.90 3.25 -3.40
C VAL A 16 12.85 3.52 -4.47
N GLN A 17 12.07 4.59 -4.33
CA GLN A 17 11.07 4.98 -5.34
C GLN A 17 11.70 5.26 -6.70
N SER A 18 12.82 5.99 -6.72
CA SER A 18 13.53 6.27 -7.98
C SER A 18 14.06 4.98 -8.62
N GLY A 19 14.60 4.06 -7.81
CA GLY A 19 15.13 2.78 -8.29
C GLY A 19 14.08 1.89 -8.95
N ILE A 20 12.89 1.75 -8.36
CA ILE A 20 11.82 0.94 -8.96
C ILE A 20 11.33 1.50 -10.30
N HIS A 21 11.28 2.82 -10.45
CA HIS A 21 10.97 3.46 -11.74
C HIS A 21 12.06 3.17 -12.78
N GLN A 22 13.34 3.30 -12.42
CA GLN A 22 14.46 2.98 -13.32
C GLN A 22 14.46 1.50 -13.74
N TRP A 23 14.14 0.58 -12.83
CA TRP A 23 14.05 -0.84 -13.17
C TRP A 23 12.93 -1.13 -14.18
N ARG A 24 11.80 -0.43 -14.07
CA ARG A 24 10.71 -0.52 -15.05
C ARG A 24 11.14 0.06 -16.40
N GLU A 25 11.83 1.21 -16.42
CA GLU A 25 12.36 1.82 -17.66
C GLU A 25 13.38 0.92 -18.37
N HIS A 26 14.19 0.19 -17.62
CA HIS A 26 15.16 -0.77 -18.15
C HIS A 26 14.58 -2.18 -18.39
N ASN A 27 13.26 -2.36 -18.30
CA ASN A 27 12.57 -3.65 -18.47
C ASN A 27 13.08 -4.77 -17.52
N ALA A 28 13.69 -4.41 -16.39
CA ALA A 28 14.10 -5.38 -15.37
C ALA A 28 12.89 -5.89 -14.56
N ILE A 29 11.83 -5.08 -14.47
CA ILE A 29 10.51 -5.46 -13.98
C ILE A 29 9.45 -5.01 -14.99
N LYS A 30 8.37 -5.78 -15.13
CA LYS A 30 7.29 -5.46 -16.08
C LYS A 30 6.43 -4.27 -15.62
N GLY A 31 6.22 -4.15 -14.31
CA GLY A 31 5.43 -3.10 -13.70
C GLY A 31 5.41 -3.24 -12.18
N PHE A 32 4.84 -2.26 -11.50
CA PHE A 32 4.65 -2.29 -10.04
C PHE A 32 3.52 -1.35 -9.63
N VAL A 33 2.91 -1.67 -8.49
CA VAL A 33 1.95 -0.78 -7.81
C VAL A 33 2.31 -0.70 -6.33
N TYR A 34 1.92 0.40 -5.68
CA TYR A 34 2.15 0.61 -4.25
C TYR A 34 0.82 0.56 -3.50
N ALA A 35 0.41 -0.65 -3.11
CA ALA A 35 -0.76 -0.88 -2.28
C ALA A 35 -0.38 -0.75 -0.79
N TYR A 36 -1.11 0.07 -0.04
CA TYR A 36 -0.92 0.19 1.41
C TYR A 36 -2.23 0.46 2.13
N LEU A 37 -2.37 -0.11 3.33
CA LEU A 37 -3.63 -0.12 4.08
C LEU A 37 -4.21 1.29 4.34
N GLY A 38 -3.34 2.28 4.54
CA GLY A 38 -3.71 3.67 4.80
C GLY A 38 -4.09 4.51 3.58
N GLN A 39 -4.27 3.92 2.39
CA GLN A 39 -4.74 4.66 1.21
C GLN A 39 -6.11 5.29 1.48
N GLN A 40 -6.30 6.54 1.05
CA GLN A 40 -7.58 7.23 1.21
C GLN A 40 -8.59 6.66 0.20
N ASP A 41 -9.73 6.21 0.69
CA ASP A 41 -10.74 5.51 -0.13
C ASP A 41 -11.27 6.39 -1.28
N GLU A 42 -11.43 7.69 -1.03
CA GLU A 42 -11.89 8.67 -2.02
C GLU A 42 -10.89 8.89 -3.18
N ARG A 43 -9.64 8.45 -3.02
CA ARG A 43 -8.59 8.60 -4.03
C ARG A 43 -8.36 7.31 -4.82
N LEU A 44 -9.16 6.28 -4.58
CA LEU A 44 -9.08 5.03 -5.32
C LEU A 44 -9.62 5.22 -6.74
N PRO A 45 -9.05 4.55 -7.76
CA PRO A 45 -9.53 4.66 -9.14
C PRO A 45 -11.00 4.26 -9.34
N SER A 46 -11.49 3.33 -8.51
CA SER A 46 -12.90 2.98 -8.39
C SER A 46 -13.14 2.41 -6.99
N ILE A 47 -14.37 2.50 -6.49
CA ILE A 47 -14.73 2.03 -5.15
C ILE A 47 -15.49 0.69 -5.30
N PRO A 48 -14.91 -0.45 -4.89
CA PRO A 48 -15.62 -1.72 -4.84
C PRO A 48 -16.87 -1.64 -3.96
N PRO A 49 -17.99 -2.30 -4.30
CA PRO A 49 -19.22 -2.26 -3.50
C PRO A 49 -19.03 -2.74 -2.05
N ASP A 50 -18.07 -3.63 -1.82
CA ASP A 50 -17.78 -4.23 -0.52
C ASP A 50 -16.40 -3.82 0.02
N LEU A 51 -15.90 -2.66 -0.42
CA LEU A 51 -14.61 -2.10 0.03
C LEU A 51 -14.57 -2.05 1.56
N VAL A 52 -13.54 -2.67 2.14
CA VAL A 52 -13.24 -2.49 3.57
C VAL A 52 -12.67 -1.08 3.74
N PRO A 53 -13.32 -0.16 4.47
CA PRO A 53 -12.87 1.23 4.55
C PRO A 53 -11.51 1.38 5.24
N CYS A 54 -10.78 2.44 4.91
CA CYS A 54 -9.50 2.78 5.54
C CYS A 54 -9.65 2.87 7.07
N ASP A 55 -10.67 3.58 7.52
CA ASP A 55 -10.95 3.83 8.94
C ASP A 55 -11.21 2.55 9.73
N ARG A 56 -11.67 1.47 9.08
CA ARG A 56 -11.89 0.18 9.74
C ARG A 56 -10.59 -0.50 10.13
N VAL A 57 -9.51 -0.25 9.37
CA VAL A 57 -8.24 -0.94 9.54
C VAL A 57 -7.12 -0.07 10.07
N ILE A 58 -7.16 1.26 9.92
CA ILE A 58 -6.02 2.15 10.21
C ILE A 58 -5.58 2.13 11.68
N HIS A 59 -6.46 1.69 12.58
CA HIS A 59 -6.23 1.59 14.01
C HIS A 59 -6.08 0.14 14.50
N TYR A 60 -5.63 -0.77 13.62
CA TYR A 60 -5.37 -2.15 14.02
C TYR A 60 -4.35 -2.23 15.18
N PRO A 61 -4.49 -3.23 16.09
CA PRO A 61 -3.59 -3.35 17.22
C PRO A 61 -2.16 -3.66 16.76
N THR A 62 -1.20 -2.89 17.27
CA THR A 62 0.25 -3.06 17.03
C THR A 62 1.01 -3.45 18.30
N ASP A 63 0.30 -3.85 19.35
CA ASP A 63 0.80 -4.12 20.70
C ASP A 63 1.29 -5.57 20.89
N PHE A 64 1.41 -6.33 19.80
CA PHE A 64 1.76 -7.76 19.76
C PHE A 64 0.79 -8.68 20.51
N SER A 65 -0.34 -8.16 20.99
CA SER A 65 -1.43 -8.99 21.51
C SER A 65 -2.08 -9.80 20.37
N PRO A 66 -2.72 -10.94 20.66
CA PRO A 66 -3.48 -11.68 19.66
C PRO A 66 -4.51 -10.77 18.98
N MET A 67 -4.36 -10.58 17.67
CA MET A 67 -5.27 -9.75 16.90
C MET A 67 -6.63 -10.44 16.80
N PRO A 68 -7.75 -9.72 17.00
CA PRO A 68 -9.07 -10.27 16.76
C PRO A 68 -9.18 -10.81 15.33
N GLN A 69 -9.80 -11.99 15.17
CA GLN A 69 -10.00 -12.61 13.86
C GLN A 69 -10.68 -11.66 12.85
N SER A 70 -11.62 -10.84 13.33
CA SER A 70 -12.30 -9.84 12.51
C SER A 70 -11.36 -8.78 11.94
N ASP A 71 -10.35 -8.35 12.69
CA ASP A 71 -9.39 -7.34 12.24
C ASP A 71 -8.42 -7.96 11.24
N MET A 72 -7.97 -9.19 11.49
CA MET A 72 -7.15 -9.94 10.53
C MET A 72 -7.87 -10.10 9.19
N ILE A 73 -9.14 -10.51 9.21
CA ILE A 73 -9.96 -10.63 7.99
C ILE A 73 -10.10 -9.29 7.27
N ALA A 74 -10.35 -8.20 8.02
CA ALA A 74 -10.50 -6.88 7.43
C ALA A 74 -9.19 -6.38 6.78
N LEU A 75 -8.05 -6.56 7.46
CA LEU A 75 -6.73 -6.20 6.95
C LEU A 75 -6.38 -6.97 5.68
N SER A 76 -6.55 -8.29 5.70
CA SER A 76 -6.30 -9.16 4.55
C SER A 76 -7.19 -8.78 3.37
N LYS A 77 -8.51 -8.67 3.60
CA LYS A 77 -9.46 -8.31 2.54
C LYS A 77 -9.15 -6.95 1.92
N ARG A 78 -8.85 -5.94 2.74
CA ARG A 78 -8.48 -4.62 2.21
C ARG A 78 -7.19 -4.67 1.40
N GLY A 79 -6.16 -5.36 1.91
CA GLY A 79 -4.89 -5.51 1.19
C GLY A 79 -5.08 -6.13 -0.19
N GLU A 80 -5.90 -7.18 -0.27
CA GLU A 80 -6.28 -7.83 -1.53
C GLU A 80 -7.05 -6.87 -2.45
N GLN A 81 -8.12 -6.24 -1.96
CA GLN A 81 -8.93 -5.28 -2.71
C GLN A 81 -8.09 -4.15 -3.32
N LEU A 82 -7.18 -3.56 -2.52
CA LEU A 82 -6.30 -2.49 -2.99
C LEU A 82 -5.30 -3.02 -4.03
N SER A 83 -4.69 -4.17 -3.79
CA SER A 83 -3.70 -4.74 -4.70
C SER A 83 -4.31 -5.06 -6.06
N GLU A 84 -5.45 -5.77 -6.06
CA GLU A 84 -6.17 -6.14 -7.27
C GLU A 84 -6.66 -4.91 -8.05
N LEU A 85 -7.27 -3.95 -7.36
CA LEU A 85 -7.76 -2.71 -7.96
C LEU A 85 -6.64 -1.92 -8.64
N LEU A 86 -5.52 -1.72 -7.92
CA LEU A 86 -4.41 -0.92 -8.42
C LEU A 86 -3.69 -1.61 -9.57
N LEU A 87 -3.50 -2.94 -9.50
CA LEU A 87 -2.92 -3.70 -10.61
C LEU A 87 -3.80 -3.59 -11.86
N LYS A 88 -5.10 -3.85 -11.73
CA LYS A 88 -6.05 -3.74 -12.86
C LYS A 88 -6.07 -2.36 -13.51
N HIS A 89 -5.89 -1.30 -12.72
CA HIS A 89 -5.97 0.07 -13.22
C HIS A 89 -4.64 0.59 -13.79
N TYR A 90 -3.53 0.39 -13.06
CA TYR A 90 -2.23 0.99 -13.41
C TYR A 90 -1.28 0.06 -14.16
N CYS A 91 -1.49 -1.25 -14.07
CA CYS A 91 -0.69 -2.26 -14.76
C CYS A 91 -1.59 -3.34 -15.39
N PRO A 92 -2.57 -2.98 -16.25
CA PRO A 92 -3.49 -3.93 -16.88
C PRO A 92 -2.80 -4.99 -17.76
N GLU A 93 -1.54 -4.75 -18.12
CA GLU A 93 -0.69 -5.64 -18.91
C GLU A 93 -0.02 -6.77 -18.11
N LEU A 94 -0.07 -6.72 -16.77
CA LEU A 94 0.47 -7.76 -15.87
C LEU A 94 -0.53 -8.89 -15.65
#